data_AF-U1R6K0-F1
#
_entry.id   AF-U1R6K0-F1
#
_cell.length_a   1.000
_cell.length_b   1.000
_cell.length_c   1.000
_cell.angle_alpha   90.00
_cell.angle_beta   90.00
_cell.angle_gamma   90.00
#
_symmetry.space_group_name_H-M   'P 1'
#
loop_
_entity.id
_entity.type
_entity.pdbx_description
1 polymer ?
#
loop_
_entity_poly.entity_id
_entity_poly.type
_entity_poly.pdbx_seq_one_letter_code
_entity_poly.pdbx_strand_id
1 'polypeptide(L)'
;RWRSRRRELSASLKAAAAHARTAAQACREADGKVADCAARLSSALHTLQRLRRSASQIAVECAKDGESFGRAYPLDLSAGDAAREERAPWLDAEVDAARSDLFAAAVRLHEAFVFAGGSDVRRGMAAAADVVAGETDGLTEPVLLAAWQLFFLAVPVVSATFASTGRMFAGLGREALGWLFVDDAGRIAPQLAVRALWGVKRAVVAGDPLHTGPAAPVPGRAMAEIARLYGIETTWLAPGASVQALADRVSAVGTVAAGADGRCTWVGSPLRIDRHP
;
A
#
# COMPACT_ATOMS: atom_id res chain seq x y z
N ARG A 1 -53.28 -21.34 72.10
CA ARG A 1 -53.81 -21.19 70.71
C ARG A 1 -53.45 -19.85 70.05
N TRP A 2 -53.43 -18.71 70.76
CA TRP A 2 -53.08 -17.40 70.17
C TRP A 2 -51.60 -17.24 69.73
N ARG A 3 -50.64 -17.72 70.53
CA ARG A 3 -49.19 -17.59 70.24
C ARG A 3 -48.71 -18.39 69.02
N SER A 4 -49.41 -19.46 68.61
CA SER A 4 -49.09 -20.23 67.40
C SER A 4 -49.60 -19.52 66.16
N ARG A 5 -50.86 -19.05 66.17
CA ARG A 5 -51.45 -18.29 65.07
C ARG A 5 -50.70 -16.97 64.78
N ARG A 6 -50.23 -16.27 65.82
CA ARG A 6 -49.40 -15.07 65.66
C ARG A 6 -48.05 -15.37 64.98
N ARG A 7 -47.42 -16.51 65.28
CA ARG A 7 -46.16 -16.92 64.65
C ARG A 7 -46.35 -17.29 63.19
N GLU A 8 -47.43 -18.01 62.88
CA GLU A 8 -47.81 -18.36 61.51
C GLU A 8 -48.08 -17.12 60.65
N LEU A 9 -48.89 -16.17 61.15
CA LEU A 9 -49.15 -14.91 60.46
C LEU A 9 -47.89 -14.04 60.31
N SER A 10 -47.01 -14.01 61.32
CA SER A 10 -45.74 -13.28 61.22
C SER A 10 -44.78 -13.91 60.20
N ALA A 11 -44.75 -15.24 60.10
CA ALA A 11 -43.96 -15.95 59.10
C ALA A 11 -44.51 -15.70 57.69
N SER A 12 -45.83 -15.74 57.51
CA SER A 12 -46.49 -15.43 56.24
C SER A 12 -46.25 -13.98 55.80
N LEU A 13 -46.34 -13.01 56.73
CA LEU A 13 -46.01 -11.61 56.46
C LEU A 13 -44.54 -11.44 56.04
N LYS A 14 -43.60 -12.11 56.73
CA LYS A 14 -42.17 -12.07 56.36
C LYS A 14 -41.92 -12.67 54.97
N ALA A 15 -42.58 -13.79 54.65
CA ALA A 15 -42.48 -14.44 53.34
C ALA A 15 -43.05 -13.54 52.22
N ALA A 16 -44.20 -12.90 52.46
CA ALA A 16 -44.81 -11.95 51.54
C ALA A 16 -43.93 -10.71 51.34
N ALA A 17 -43.34 -10.16 52.41
CA ALA A 17 -42.41 -9.04 52.34
C ALA A 17 -41.07 -9.40 51.66
N ALA A 18 -40.62 -10.65 51.76
CA ALA A 18 -39.47 -11.14 50.99
C ALA A 18 -39.81 -11.25 49.50
N HIS A 19 -40.96 -11.85 49.16
CA HIS A 19 -41.43 -11.93 47.77
C HIS A 19 -41.63 -10.55 47.14
N ALA A 20 -42.22 -9.59 47.86
CA ALA A 20 -42.39 -8.23 47.37
C ALA A 20 -41.04 -7.53 47.11
N ARG A 21 -40.02 -7.76 47.95
CA ARG A 21 -38.67 -7.24 47.73
C ARG A 21 -37.99 -7.86 46.51
N THR A 22 -38.11 -9.18 46.33
CA THR A 22 -37.57 -9.87 45.15
C THR A 22 -38.26 -9.42 43.87
N ALA A 23 -39.60 -9.29 43.88
CA ALA A 23 -40.35 -8.76 42.75
C ALA A 23 -39.95 -7.31 42.42
N ALA A 24 -39.81 -6.44 43.43
CA ALA A 24 -39.36 -5.07 43.22
C ALA A 24 -37.92 -4.99 42.68
N GLN A 25 -37.04 -5.91 43.10
CA GLN A 25 -35.68 -6.02 42.56
C GLN A 25 -35.70 -6.49 41.09
N ALA A 26 -36.50 -7.50 40.76
CA ALA A 26 -36.66 -7.97 39.39
C ALA A 26 -37.25 -6.88 38.48
N CYS A 27 -38.21 -6.07 38.96
CA CYS A 27 -38.71 -4.91 38.22
C CYS A 27 -37.60 -3.89 37.97
N ARG A 28 -36.80 -3.51 38.97
CA ARG A 28 -35.68 -2.58 38.79
C ARG A 28 -34.64 -3.10 37.80
N GLU A 29 -34.33 -4.39 37.83
CA GLU A 29 -33.41 -5.02 36.88
C GLU A 29 -33.99 -5.04 35.46
N ALA A 30 -35.29 -5.29 35.31
CA ALA A 30 -35.97 -5.22 34.02
C ALA A 30 -35.98 -3.77 33.48
N ASP A 31 -36.29 -2.78 34.31
CA ASP A 31 -36.27 -1.36 33.95
C ASP A 31 -34.86 -0.91 33.53
N GLY A 32 -33.82 -1.35 34.25
CA GLY A 32 -32.43 -1.11 33.89
C GLY A 32 -32.08 -1.70 32.51
N LYS A 33 -32.50 -2.94 32.23
CA LYS A 33 -32.31 -3.57 30.92
C LYS A 33 -33.06 -2.83 29.81
N VAL A 34 -34.28 -2.35 30.07
CA VAL A 34 -35.07 -1.56 29.10
C VAL A 34 -34.38 -0.23 28.81
N ALA A 35 -33.88 0.46 29.83
CA ALA A 35 -33.13 1.71 29.66
C ALA A 35 -31.83 1.51 28.86
N ASP A 36 -31.07 0.46 29.16
CA ASP A 36 -29.85 0.10 28.41
C ASP A 36 -30.16 -0.23 26.95
N CYS A 37 -31.22 -1.01 26.69
CA CYS A 37 -31.68 -1.32 25.34
C CYS A 37 -32.12 -0.05 24.58
N ALA A 38 -32.85 0.86 25.24
CA ALA A 38 -33.26 2.13 24.65
C ALA A 38 -32.05 3.02 24.31
N ALA A 39 -31.05 3.09 25.19
CA ALA A 39 -29.81 3.83 24.93
C ALA A 39 -29.01 3.25 23.74
N ARG A 40 -28.89 1.91 23.67
CA ARG A 40 -28.25 1.22 22.54
C ARG A 40 -28.98 1.46 21.22
N LEU A 41 -30.32 1.40 21.24
CA LEU A 41 -31.13 1.68 20.06
C LEU A 41 -30.95 3.13 19.58
N SER A 42 -30.99 4.10 20.50
CA SER A 42 -30.76 5.51 20.17
C SER A 42 -29.38 5.75 19.55
N SER A 43 -28.33 5.16 20.14
CA SER A 43 -26.96 5.24 19.60
C SER A 43 -26.84 4.60 18.21
N ALA A 44 -27.46 3.44 18.01
CA ALA A 44 -27.50 2.76 16.71
C ALA A 44 -28.24 3.59 15.65
N LEU A 45 -29.37 4.20 16.01
CA LEU A 45 -30.13 5.08 15.11
C LEU A 45 -29.34 6.34 14.73
N HIS A 46 -28.67 6.98 15.70
CA HIS A 46 -27.79 8.12 15.41
C HIS A 46 -26.63 7.73 14.49
N THR A 47 -26.03 6.56 14.71
CA THR A 47 -24.97 6.03 13.85
C THR A 47 -25.49 5.80 12.43
N LEU A 48 -26.66 5.17 12.28
CA LEU A 48 -27.30 4.94 10.99
C LEU A 48 -27.61 6.24 10.26
N GLN A 49 -28.15 7.25 10.95
CA GLN A 49 -28.42 8.56 10.38
C GLN A 49 -27.14 9.28 9.91
N ARG A 50 -26.05 9.17 10.68
CA ARG A 50 -24.74 9.71 10.29
C ARG A 50 -24.19 9.00 9.05
N LEU A 51 -24.21 7.67 9.03
CA LEU A 51 -23.75 6.88 7.88
C LEU A 51 -24.58 7.18 6.63
N ARG A 52 -25.91 7.32 6.75
CA ARG A 52 -26.79 7.66 5.63
C ARG A 52 -26.49 9.04 5.05
N ARG A 53 -26.24 10.04 5.91
CA ARG A 53 -25.82 11.38 5.46
C ARG A 53 -24.47 11.33 4.73
N SER A 54 -23.50 10.63 5.30
CA SER A 54 -22.18 10.44 4.67
C SER A 54 -22.31 9.77 3.30
N ALA A 55 -23.08 8.69 3.22
CA ALA A 55 -23.32 7.99 1.96
C ALA A 55 -24.02 8.87 0.91
N SER A 56 -25.01 9.69 1.32
CA SER A 56 -25.65 10.62 0.40
C SER A 56 -24.71 11.72 -0.10
N GLN A 57 -23.81 12.21 0.76
CA GLN A 57 -22.83 13.22 0.37
C GLN A 57 -21.83 12.63 -0.63
N ILE A 58 -21.27 11.46 -0.32
CA ILE A 58 -20.37 10.72 -1.21
C ILE A 58 -21.05 10.45 -2.56
N ALA A 59 -22.31 10.03 -2.57
CA ALA A 59 -23.04 9.80 -3.81
C ALA A 59 -23.19 11.06 -4.68
N VAL A 60 -23.39 12.23 -4.06
CA VAL A 60 -23.45 13.51 -4.78
C VAL A 60 -22.07 13.90 -5.33
N GLU A 61 -21.00 13.69 -4.56
CA GLU A 61 -19.63 13.93 -5.02
C GLU A 61 -19.28 13.00 -6.19
N CYS A 62 -19.58 11.71 -6.07
CA CYS A 62 -19.39 10.72 -7.14
C CYS A 62 -20.16 11.07 -8.43
N ALA A 63 -21.39 11.60 -8.31
CA ALA A 63 -22.16 12.02 -9.48
C ALA A 63 -21.52 13.21 -10.20
N LYS A 64 -21.04 14.21 -9.45
CA LYS A 64 -20.31 15.36 -10.00
C LYS A 64 -19.00 14.93 -10.68
N ASP A 65 -18.27 14.02 -10.04
CA ASP A 65 -17.04 13.47 -10.60
C ASP A 65 -17.33 12.68 -11.89
N GLY A 66 -18.44 11.93 -11.94
CA GLY A 66 -18.89 11.23 -13.14
C GLY A 66 -19.18 12.18 -14.31
N GLU A 67 -19.79 13.33 -14.05
CA GLU A 67 -20.01 14.38 -15.06
C GLU A 67 -18.70 15.03 -15.50
N SER A 68 -17.79 15.32 -14.57
CA SER A 68 -16.52 16.01 -14.86
C SER A 68 -15.53 15.12 -15.61
N PHE A 69 -15.29 13.90 -15.12
CA PHE A 69 -14.32 12.98 -15.72
C PHE A 69 -14.89 12.19 -16.90
N GLY A 70 -16.23 12.14 -17.04
CA GLY A 70 -16.91 11.42 -18.10
C GLY A 70 -16.40 9.98 -18.21
N ARG A 71 -15.80 9.62 -19.36
CA ARG A 71 -15.27 8.28 -19.60
C ARG A 71 -14.10 7.90 -18.68
N ALA A 72 -13.35 8.87 -18.15
CA ALA A 72 -12.23 8.66 -17.24
C ALA A 72 -12.67 8.43 -15.79
N TYR A 73 -13.98 8.42 -15.51
CA TYR A 73 -14.49 8.19 -14.17
C TYR A 73 -14.32 6.70 -13.75
N PRO A 74 -13.57 6.40 -12.68
CA PRO A 74 -13.22 5.04 -12.27
C PRO A 74 -14.42 4.18 -11.85
N LEU A 75 -15.50 4.81 -11.38
CA LEU A 75 -16.68 4.11 -10.86
C LEU A 75 -17.80 3.98 -11.90
N ASP A 76 -17.54 4.30 -13.17
CA ASP A 76 -18.46 3.95 -14.25
C ASP A 76 -18.41 2.43 -14.50
N LEU A 77 -19.26 1.70 -13.79
CA LEU A 77 -19.40 0.25 -13.93
C LEU A 77 -20.22 -0.16 -15.16
N SER A 78 -20.82 0.80 -15.88
CA SER A 78 -21.68 0.51 -17.03
C SER A 78 -20.89 0.12 -18.28
N ALA A 79 -19.63 0.58 -18.38
CA ALA A 79 -18.78 0.39 -19.54
C ALA A 79 -18.19 -1.04 -19.71
N GLY A 80 -18.43 -1.94 -18.75
CA GLY A 80 -17.78 -3.26 -18.71
C GLY A 80 -16.31 -3.19 -18.28
N ASP A 81 -15.77 -4.31 -17.78
CA ASP A 81 -14.42 -4.36 -17.19
C ASP A 81 -13.31 -4.00 -18.20
N ALA A 82 -13.33 -4.58 -19.41
CA ALA A 82 -12.30 -4.36 -20.44
C ALA A 82 -12.17 -2.87 -20.84
N ALA A 83 -13.30 -2.21 -21.10
CA ALA A 83 -13.27 -0.81 -21.51
C ALA A 83 -12.84 0.11 -20.37
N ARG A 84 -12.97 -0.29 -19.09
CA ARG A 84 -12.46 0.45 -17.93
C ARG A 84 -10.95 0.30 -17.78
N GLU A 85 -10.43 -0.90 -18.04
CA GLU A 85 -8.99 -1.21 -17.93
C GLU A 85 -8.13 -0.51 -19.00
N GLU A 86 -8.71 -0.20 -20.17
CA GLU A 86 -8.05 0.61 -21.21
C GLU A 86 -7.96 2.11 -20.88
N ARG A 87 -8.62 2.58 -19.82
CA ARG A 87 -8.70 4.00 -19.48
C ARG A 87 -7.78 4.34 -18.32
N ALA A 88 -7.04 5.44 -18.46
CA ALA A 88 -6.44 6.08 -17.31
C ALA A 88 -7.56 6.75 -16.52
N PRO A 89 -7.83 6.33 -15.27
CA PRO A 89 -8.82 7.04 -14.48
C PRO A 89 -8.34 8.47 -14.23
N TRP A 90 -9.25 9.41 -13.90
CA TRP A 90 -8.96 10.83 -13.58
C TRP A 90 -8.23 11.65 -14.67
N LEU A 91 -7.87 11.04 -15.81
CA LEU A 91 -7.27 11.72 -16.94
C LEU A 91 -8.35 12.13 -17.94
N ASP A 92 -8.94 13.31 -17.72
CA ASP A 92 -9.81 13.92 -18.72
C ASP A 92 -9.00 14.51 -19.90
N ALA A 93 -9.72 14.94 -20.94
CA ALA A 93 -9.09 15.47 -22.15
C ALA A 93 -8.31 16.77 -21.92
N GLU A 94 -8.75 17.61 -20.98
CA GLU A 94 -8.07 18.88 -20.67
C GLU A 94 -6.74 18.60 -19.95
N VAL A 95 -6.76 17.72 -18.94
CA VAL A 95 -5.57 17.30 -18.20
C VAL A 95 -4.61 16.55 -19.11
N ASP A 96 -5.10 15.69 -20.02
CA ASP A 96 -4.25 14.97 -20.96
C ASP A 96 -3.55 15.90 -21.96
N ALA A 97 -4.28 16.89 -22.49
CA ALA A 97 -3.72 17.92 -23.35
C ALA A 97 -2.67 18.76 -22.61
N ALA A 98 -3.00 19.26 -21.41
CA ALA A 98 -2.09 20.05 -20.59
C ALA A 98 -0.82 19.28 -20.21
N ARG A 99 -0.95 17.99 -19.88
CA ARG A 99 0.18 17.08 -19.60
C ARG A 99 1.09 16.94 -20.82
N SER A 100 0.50 16.78 -22.01
CA SER A 100 1.23 16.63 -23.26
C SER A 100 1.98 17.90 -23.66
N ASP A 101 1.34 19.05 -23.52
CA ASP A 101 1.93 20.36 -23.77
C ASP A 101 3.07 20.68 -22.80
N LEU A 102 2.88 20.37 -21.51
CA LEU A 102 3.92 20.50 -20.48
C LEU A 102 5.12 19.61 -20.79
N PHE A 103 4.88 18.35 -21.19
CA PHE A 103 5.95 17.43 -21.57
C PHE A 103 6.74 17.97 -22.78
N ALA A 104 6.04 18.43 -23.82
CA ALA A 104 6.69 19.00 -25.00
C ALA A 104 7.50 20.27 -24.67
N ALA A 105 6.99 21.13 -23.77
CA ALA A 105 7.70 22.31 -23.30
C ALA A 105 8.95 21.94 -22.48
N ALA A 106 8.86 20.93 -21.61
CA ALA A 106 9.99 20.46 -20.82
C ALA A 106 11.10 19.86 -21.71
N VAL A 107 10.74 19.08 -22.74
CA VAL A 107 11.71 18.54 -23.70
C VAL A 107 12.43 19.65 -24.46
N ARG A 108 11.71 20.69 -24.92
CA ARG A 108 12.34 21.86 -25.56
C ARG A 108 13.29 22.60 -24.61
N LEU A 109 12.96 22.69 -23.33
CA LEU A 109 13.84 23.28 -22.32
C LEU A 109 15.12 22.45 -22.15
N HIS A 110 15.01 21.12 -22.07
CA HIS A 110 16.17 20.23 -21.99
C HIS A 110 17.05 20.35 -23.23
N GLU A 111 16.45 20.39 -24.42
CA GLU A 111 17.15 20.60 -25.69
C GLU A 111 17.94 21.93 -25.68
N ALA A 112 17.28 23.04 -25.33
CA ALA A 112 17.92 24.35 -25.24
C ALA A 112 19.08 24.37 -24.21
N PHE A 113 18.90 23.72 -23.06
CA PHE A 113 19.96 23.60 -22.04
C PHE A 113 21.17 22.83 -22.58
N VAL A 114 20.95 21.69 -23.23
CA VAL A 114 22.01 20.86 -23.80
C VAL A 114 22.79 21.63 -24.88
N PHE A 115 22.09 22.33 -25.78
CA PHE A 115 22.74 23.15 -26.80
C PHE A 115 23.51 24.34 -26.23
N ALA A 116 22.91 25.05 -25.26
CA ALA A 116 23.57 26.19 -24.61
C ALA A 116 24.82 25.79 -23.82
N GLY A 117 24.80 24.60 -23.19
CA GLY A 117 25.94 24.07 -22.44
C GLY A 117 27.09 23.53 -23.30
N GLY A 118 26.85 23.27 -24.59
CA GLY A 118 27.88 22.96 -25.58
C GLY A 118 28.90 21.90 -25.14
N SER A 119 30.17 22.29 -25.08
CA SER A 119 31.26 21.35 -24.80
C SER A 119 31.28 20.80 -23.37
N ASP A 120 30.75 21.56 -22.40
CA ASP A 120 30.68 21.15 -20.99
C ASP A 120 29.66 20.03 -20.81
N VAL A 121 28.46 20.21 -21.37
CA VAL A 121 27.42 19.17 -21.36
C VAL A 121 27.89 17.92 -22.09
N ARG A 122 28.59 18.06 -23.23
CA ARG A 122 29.14 16.92 -23.95
C ARG A 122 30.15 16.12 -23.10
N ARG A 123 31.08 16.80 -22.42
CA ARG A 123 32.04 16.14 -21.51
C ARG A 123 31.34 15.50 -20.32
N GLY A 124 30.39 16.22 -19.72
CA GLY A 124 29.60 15.71 -18.60
C GLY A 124 28.77 14.47 -18.98
N MET A 125 28.20 14.44 -20.18
CA MET A 125 27.43 13.29 -20.66
C MET A 125 28.31 12.06 -20.90
N ALA A 126 29.55 12.25 -21.39
CA ALA A 126 30.52 11.16 -21.49
C ALA A 126 30.88 10.60 -20.10
N ALA A 127 31.19 11.47 -19.13
CA ALA A 127 31.42 11.06 -17.76
C ALA A 127 30.19 10.39 -17.12
N ALA A 128 28.99 10.84 -17.48
CA ALA A 128 27.75 10.23 -17.01
C ALA A 128 27.54 8.82 -17.58
N ALA A 129 27.93 8.57 -18.83
CA ALA A 129 27.91 7.22 -19.40
C ALA A 129 28.85 6.28 -18.64
N ASP A 130 30.04 6.75 -18.24
CA ASP A 130 30.98 5.97 -17.41
C ASP A 130 30.39 5.65 -16.02
N VAL A 131 29.76 6.64 -15.38
CA VAL A 131 29.07 6.45 -14.08
C VAL A 131 27.93 5.43 -14.21
N VAL A 132 27.13 5.50 -15.28
CA VAL A 132 26.03 4.55 -15.53
C VAL A 132 26.58 3.14 -15.82
N ALA A 133 27.76 3.02 -16.42
CA ALA A 133 28.45 1.74 -16.59
C ALA A 133 29.01 1.16 -15.27
N GLY A 134 29.03 1.96 -14.20
CA GLY A 134 29.54 1.57 -12.88
C GLY A 134 31.01 1.93 -12.65
N GLU A 135 31.61 2.74 -13.52
CA GLU A 135 32.98 3.24 -13.38
C GLU A 135 32.99 4.45 -12.42
N THR A 136 32.87 4.18 -11.12
CA THR A 136 32.69 5.20 -10.08
C THR A 136 33.94 5.47 -9.22
N ASP A 137 35.08 4.85 -9.55
CA ASP A 137 36.28 4.87 -8.72
C ASP A 137 36.84 6.29 -8.55
N GLY A 138 37.06 6.69 -7.29
CA GLY A 138 37.59 8.01 -6.95
C GLY A 138 36.62 9.18 -7.09
N LEU A 139 35.35 8.93 -7.48
CA LEU A 139 34.33 9.96 -7.59
C LEU A 139 33.63 10.20 -6.23
N THR A 140 33.29 11.46 -5.96
CA THR A 140 32.51 11.84 -4.77
C THR A 140 31.02 11.72 -5.04
N GLU A 141 30.22 11.51 -4.00
CA GLU A 141 28.76 11.42 -4.11
C GLU A 141 28.12 12.60 -4.87
N PRO A 142 28.49 13.88 -4.64
CA PRO A 142 27.92 14.99 -5.41
C PRO A 142 28.21 14.92 -6.91
N VAL A 143 29.39 14.41 -7.30
CA VAL A 143 29.76 14.24 -8.71
C VAL A 143 28.95 13.12 -9.34
N LEU A 144 28.78 11.99 -8.64
CA LEU A 144 27.94 10.89 -9.08
C LEU A 144 26.49 11.33 -9.27
N LEU A 145 25.94 12.09 -8.31
CA LEU A 145 24.59 12.62 -8.39
C LEU A 145 24.44 13.58 -9.58
N ALA A 146 25.39 14.50 -9.78
CA ALA A 146 25.37 15.42 -10.92
C ALA A 146 25.44 14.68 -12.27
N ALA A 147 26.25 13.62 -12.35
CA ALA A 147 26.33 12.76 -13.52
C ALA A 147 24.98 12.08 -13.83
N TRP A 148 24.33 11.49 -12.82
CA TRP A 148 22.99 10.92 -12.95
C TRP A 148 21.94 11.95 -13.36
N GLN A 149 21.96 13.15 -12.76
CA GLN A 149 21.04 14.24 -13.11
C GLN A 149 21.22 14.68 -14.56
N LEU A 150 22.47 14.84 -15.01
CA LEU A 150 22.79 15.19 -16.39
C LEU A 150 22.36 14.09 -17.36
N PHE A 151 22.56 12.82 -17.01
CA PHE A 151 22.10 11.67 -17.80
C PHE A 151 20.57 11.67 -17.96
N PHE A 152 19.83 11.89 -16.87
CA PHE A 152 18.36 11.92 -16.88
C PHE A 152 17.75 13.10 -17.64
N LEU A 153 18.52 14.14 -18.00
CA LEU A 153 18.04 15.17 -18.92
C LEU A 153 17.83 14.62 -20.34
N ALA A 154 18.64 13.66 -20.76
CA ALA A 154 18.59 13.07 -22.10
C ALA A 154 17.90 11.69 -22.13
N VAL A 155 18.08 10.88 -21.09
CA VAL A 155 17.56 9.52 -20.99
C VAL A 155 16.60 9.43 -19.81
N PRO A 156 15.28 9.58 -20.02
CA PRO A 156 14.32 9.71 -18.92
C PRO A 156 14.08 8.41 -18.15
N VAL A 157 14.36 7.25 -18.76
CA VAL A 157 14.11 5.93 -18.18
C VAL A 157 15.31 5.02 -18.43
N VAL A 158 15.73 4.30 -17.38
CA VAL A 158 16.79 3.30 -17.44
C VAL A 158 16.23 1.97 -16.97
N SER A 159 16.34 0.95 -17.81
CA SER A 159 16.03 -0.43 -17.44
C SER A 159 17.31 -1.17 -17.09
N ALA A 160 17.35 -1.78 -15.91
CA ALA A 160 18.51 -2.49 -15.40
C ALA A 160 18.08 -3.71 -14.58
N THR A 161 18.94 -4.72 -14.49
CA THR A 161 18.73 -5.86 -13.59
C THR A 161 19.25 -5.54 -12.19
N PHE A 162 18.70 -6.13 -11.14
CA PHE A 162 19.20 -5.89 -9.79
C PHE A 162 20.67 -6.26 -9.60
N ALA A 163 21.17 -7.23 -10.36
CA ALA A 163 22.58 -7.60 -10.37
C ALA A 163 23.50 -6.44 -10.81
N SER A 164 23.05 -5.54 -11.68
CA SER A 164 23.84 -4.37 -12.11
C SER A 164 23.66 -3.16 -11.18
N THR A 165 22.48 -3.01 -10.54
CA THR A 165 22.19 -1.85 -9.66
C THR A 165 23.19 -1.69 -8.51
N GLY A 166 23.78 -2.80 -8.04
CA GLY A 166 24.83 -2.79 -7.02
C GLY A 166 26.02 -1.91 -7.39
N ARG A 167 26.49 -1.98 -8.65
CA ARG A 167 27.60 -1.17 -9.17
C ARG A 167 27.12 0.18 -9.69
N MET A 168 26.02 0.20 -10.44
CA MET A 168 25.49 1.43 -11.07
C MET A 168 25.16 2.52 -10.04
N PHE A 169 24.66 2.12 -8.87
CA PHE A 169 24.31 3.03 -7.79
C PHE A 169 25.34 3.01 -6.65
N ALA A 170 26.53 2.48 -6.89
CA ALA A 170 27.62 2.55 -5.93
C ALA A 170 27.96 4.03 -5.65
N GLY A 171 28.20 4.35 -4.38
CA GLY A 171 28.53 5.72 -3.96
C GLY A 171 27.37 6.71 -3.96
N LEU A 172 26.19 6.38 -4.52
CA LEU A 172 25.00 7.20 -4.33
C LEU A 172 24.49 7.13 -2.89
N GLY A 173 24.15 8.29 -2.34
CA GLY A 173 23.52 8.39 -1.03
C GLY A 173 22.08 7.90 -1.02
N ARG A 174 21.49 8.02 0.17
CA ARG A 174 20.10 7.66 0.40
C ARG A 174 19.17 8.59 -0.38
N GLU A 175 18.17 8.01 -1.05
CA GLU A 175 17.09 8.76 -1.71
C GLU A 175 17.60 9.79 -2.75
N ALA A 176 18.75 9.50 -3.37
CA ALA A 176 19.41 10.37 -4.35
C ALA A 176 18.60 10.52 -5.66
N LEU A 177 17.91 9.44 -6.07
CA LEU A 177 17.13 9.36 -7.30
C LEU A 177 15.62 9.39 -7.02
N GLY A 178 14.83 9.67 -8.05
CA GLY A 178 13.38 9.88 -7.92
C GLY A 178 12.58 8.60 -7.70
N TRP A 179 12.47 7.78 -8.73
CA TRP A 179 11.55 6.64 -8.79
C TRP A 179 12.27 5.36 -9.20
N LEU A 180 11.87 4.24 -8.61
CA LEU A 180 12.22 2.89 -9.03
C LEU A 180 10.95 2.12 -9.37
N PHE A 181 10.93 1.45 -10.53
CA PHE A 181 9.88 0.50 -10.88
C PHE A 181 10.47 -0.90 -10.83
N VAL A 182 9.88 -1.77 -10.01
CA VAL A 182 10.30 -3.15 -9.83
C VAL A 182 9.24 -4.04 -10.45
N ASP A 183 9.59 -4.69 -11.55
CA ASP A 183 8.77 -5.71 -12.19
C ASP A 183 9.17 -7.11 -11.69
N ASP A 184 8.26 -8.07 -11.77
CA ASP A 184 8.44 -9.46 -11.31
C ASP A 184 8.98 -9.56 -9.86
N ALA A 185 8.58 -8.63 -8.99
CA ALA A 185 9.13 -8.48 -7.64
C ALA A 185 8.94 -9.73 -6.76
N GLY A 186 7.97 -10.58 -7.07
CA GLY A 186 7.75 -11.88 -6.44
C GLY A 186 8.92 -12.86 -6.61
N ARG A 187 9.73 -12.69 -7.67
CA ARG A 187 10.89 -13.53 -8.00
C ARG A 187 12.22 -12.97 -7.53
N ILE A 188 12.22 -11.82 -6.86
CA ILE A 188 13.44 -11.08 -6.52
C ILE A 188 13.71 -11.23 -5.04
N ALA A 189 14.90 -11.72 -4.71
CA ALA A 189 15.36 -11.83 -3.33
C ALA A 189 15.54 -10.41 -2.74
N PRO A 190 15.05 -10.13 -1.52
CA PRO A 190 15.15 -8.80 -0.90
C PRO A 190 16.57 -8.22 -0.91
N GLN A 191 17.57 -9.08 -0.72
CA GLN A 191 18.99 -8.73 -0.64
C GLN A 191 19.50 -8.07 -1.92
N LEU A 192 18.96 -8.44 -3.08
CA LEU A 192 19.36 -7.88 -4.37
C LEU A 192 18.81 -6.46 -4.58
N ALA A 193 17.69 -6.12 -3.95
CA ALA A 193 17.02 -4.84 -4.14
C ALA A 193 17.50 -3.74 -3.17
N VAL A 194 18.25 -4.09 -2.12
CA VAL A 194 18.66 -3.16 -1.06
C VAL A 194 19.32 -1.91 -1.63
N ARG A 195 20.29 -2.05 -2.55
CA ARG A 195 21.00 -0.91 -3.12
C ARG A 195 20.09 0.00 -3.94
N ALA A 196 19.24 -0.59 -4.79
CA ALA A 196 18.31 0.18 -5.61
C ALA A 196 17.29 0.93 -4.76
N LEU A 197 16.69 0.25 -3.77
CA LEU A 197 15.71 0.85 -2.86
C LEU A 197 16.33 1.94 -1.98
N TRP A 198 17.58 1.76 -1.53
CA TRP A 198 18.30 2.78 -0.75
C TRP A 198 18.49 4.06 -1.55
N GLY A 199 18.78 3.94 -2.84
CA GLY A 199 19.12 5.07 -3.71
C GLY A 199 17.94 5.89 -4.21
N VAL A 200 16.68 5.48 -3.98
CA VAL A 200 15.49 6.14 -4.55
C VAL A 200 14.54 6.68 -3.49
N LYS A 201 13.82 7.76 -3.82
CA LYS A 201 12.79 8.36 -2.95
C LYS A 201 11.52 7.52 -2.90
N ARG A 202 11.16 6.90 -4.02
CA ARG A 202 9.89 6.18 -4.19
C ARG A 202 10.11 4.93 -5.03
N ALA A 203 9.41 3.86 -4.67
CA ALA A 203 9.42 2.61 -5.42
C ALA A 203 8.00 2.15 -5.69
N VAL A 204 7.74 1.73 -6.93
CA VAL A 204 6.55 0.98 -7.30
C VAL A 204 6.99 -0.47 -7.49
N VAL A 205 6.35 -1.37 -6.75
CA VAL A 205 6.72 -2.79 -6.72
C VAL A 205 5.54 -3.60 -7.25
N ALA A 206 5.74 -4.23 -8.41
CA ALA A 206 4.76 -5.07 -9.07
C ALA A 206 5.29 -6.49 -9.20
N GLY A 207 4.40 -7.47 -9.00
CA GLY A 207 4.71 -8.88 -9.16
C GLY A 207 3.48 -9.75 -8.95
N ASP A 208 3.58 -11.02 -9.33
CA ASP A 208 2.54 -12.01 -9.10
C ASP A 208 2.85 -12.81 -7.81
N PRO A 209 2.03 -12.68 -6.75
CA PRO A 209 2.26 -13.37 -5.49
C PRO A 209 2.05 -14.89 -5.61
N LEU A 210 1.40 -15.37 -6.67
CA LEU A 210 1.14 -16.79 -6.91
C LEU A 210 2.26 -17.47 -7.72
N HIS A 211 3.16 -16.69 -8.34
CA HIS A 211 4.33 -17.25 -9.02
C HIS A 211 5.37 -17.77 -8.02
N THR A 212 6.27 -18.64 -8.50
CA THR A 212 7.36 -19.19 -7.70
C THR A 212 8.24 -18.08 -7.14
N GLY A 213 8.51 -18.14 -5.83
CA GLY A 213 9.36 -17.18 -5.12
C GLY A 213 10.83 -17.20 -5.61
N PRO A 214 11.67 -16.30 -5.07
CA PRO A 214 13.05 -16.15 -5.51
C PRO A 214 13.86 -17.41 -5.26
N ALA A 215 14.77 -17.72 -6.18
CA ALA A 215 15.76 -18.76 -5.96
C ALA A 215 16.67 -18.39 -4.78
N ALA A 216 16.98 -19.37 -3.92
CA ALA A 216 17.93 -19.16 -2.84
C ALA A 216 19.35 -19.00 -3.41
N PRO A 217 20.09 -17.92 -3.08
CA PRO A 217 21.42 -17.68 -3.65
C PRO A 217 22.47 -18.65 -3.09
N VAL A 218 22.20 -19.25 -1.92
CA VAL A 218 23.04 -20.27 -1.26
C VAL A 218 22.13 -21.32 -0.61
N PRO A 219 22.65 -22.52 -0.25
CA PRO A 219 21.87 -23.55 0.43
C PRO A 219 21.19 -23.02 1.71
N GLY A 220 19.93 -23.40 1.93
CA GLY A 220 19.11 -22.85 3.02
C GLY A 220 19.72 -22.98 4.42
N ARG A 221 20.46 -24.06 4.69
CA ARG A 221 21.18 -24.24 5.97
C ARG A 221 22.27 -23.19 6.18
N ALA A 222 23.02 -22.86 5.13
CA ALA A 222 24.06 -21.83 5.19
C ALA A 222 23.44 -20.44 5.40
N MET A 223 22.35 -20.15 4.68
CA MET A 223 21.61 -18.90 4.85
C MET A 223 21.05 -18.75 6.28
N ALA A 224 20.44 -19.82 6.83
CA ALA A 224 19.89 -19.81 8.17
C ALA A 224 20.98 -19.62 9.24
N GLU A 225 22.15 -20.22 9.05
CA GLU A 225 23.27 -20.08 9.98
C GLU A 225 23.87 -18.66 9.94
N ILE A 226 24.06 -18.09 8.75
CA ILE A 226 24.45 -16.67 8.60
C ILE A 226 23.42 -15.77 9.28
N ALA A 227 22.13 -15.99 9.02
CA ALA A 227 21.07 -15.20 9.64
C ALA A 227 21.12 -15.30 11.17
N ARG A 228 21.31 -16.51 11.72
CA ARG A 228 21.47 -16.74 13.16
C ARG A 228 22.66 -15.99 13.75
N LEU A 229 23.81 -16.02 13.07
CA LEU A 229 25.04 -15.34 13.51
C LEU A 229 24.87 -13.81 13.58
N TYR A 230 24.11 -13.24 12.64
CA TYR A 230 23.86 -11.79 12.57
C TYR A 230 22.54 -11.36 13.23
N GLY A 231 21.80 -12.27 13.88
CA GLY A 231 20.52 -11.96 14.51
C GLY A 231 19.41 -11.54 13.53
N ILE A 232 19.48 -12.00 12.28
CA ILE A 232 18.51 -11.70 11.22
C ILE A 232 17.36 -12.71 11.29
N GLU A 233 16.13 -12.23 11.34
CA GLU A 233 14.95 -13.08 11.28
C GLU A 233 14.78 -13.75 9.91
N THR A 234 14.28 -14.99 9.90
CA THR A 234 14.06 -15.75 8.66
C THR A 234 13.02 -15.12 7.72
N THR A 235 12.19 -14.21 8.24
CA THR A 235 11.19 -13.46 7.46
C THR A 235 11.80 -12.52 6.40
N TRP A 236 13.11 -12.29 6.44
CA TRP A 236 13.84 -11.46 5.46
C TRP A 236 14.56 -12.30 4.40
N LEU A 237 14.56 -13.63 4.52
CA LEU A 237 15.40 -14.52 3.73
C LEU A 237 14.63 -15.14 2.56
N ALA A 238 15.23 -15.14 1.37
CA ALA A 238 14.77 -15.98 0.28
C ALA A 238 14.94 -17.48 0.65
N PRO A 239 14.05 -18.39 0.18
CA PRO A 239 12.88 -18.14 -0.67
C PRO A 239 11.63 -17.68 0.10
N GLY A 240 11.67 -17.60 1.43
CA GLY A 240 10.53 -17.25 2.28
C GLY A 240 10.10 -15.78 2.19
N ALA A 241 10.93 -14.93 1.59
CA ALA A 241 10.65 -13.53 1.34
C ALA A 241 11.07 -13.14 -0.08
N SER A 242 10.28 -12.28 -0.69
CA SER A 242 10.56 -11.59 -1.95
C SER A 242 10.45 -10.08 -1.76
N VAL A 243 10.94 -9.30 -2.71
CA VAL A 243 10.75 -7.83 -2.72
C VAL A 243 9.27 -7.48 -2.64
N GLN A 244 8.42 -8.21 -3.38
CA GLN A 244 6.97 -8.06 -3.32
C GLN A 244 6.40 -8.32 -1.92
N ALA A 245 6.72 -9.46 -1.30
CA ALA A 245 6.15 -9.83 -0.01
C ALA A 245 6.51 -8.82 1.10
N LEU A 246 7.67 -8.18 1.00
CA LEU A 246 8.06 -7.11 1.93
C LEU A 246 7.34 -5.79 1.63
N ALA A 247 7.14 -5.45 0.35
CA ALA A 247 6.38 -4.27 -0.05
C ALA A 247 4.89 -4.39 0.33
N ASP A 248 4.30 -5.56 0.13
CA ASP A 248 2.91 -5.86 0.51
C ASP A 248 2.69 -5.69 2.02
N ARG A 249 3.64 -6.16 2.84
CA ARG A 249 3.58 -6.05 4.32
C ARG A 249 3.42 -4.62 4.82
N VAL A 250 4.00 -3.65 4.12
CA VAL A 250 3.95 -2.22 4.50
C VAL A 250 2.89 -1.43 3.72
N SER A 251 2.19 -2.09 2.80
CA SER A 251 1.14 -1.46 2.00
C SER A 251 -0.10 -1.17 2.84
N ALA A 252 -0.53 0.09 2.88
CA ALA A 252 -1.72 0.52 3.61
C ALA A 252 -3.03 0.05 2.96
N VAL A 253 -3.00 -0.22 1.65
CA VAL A 253 -4.14 -0.65 0.86
C VAL A 253 -3.80 -2.00 0.25
N GLY A 254 -4.72 -2.94 0.38
CA GLY A 254 -4.52 -4.31 -0.07
C GLY A 254 -5.73 -5.18 0.23
N THR A 255 -5.57 -6.47 -0.05
CA THR A 255 -6.58 -7.49 0.21
C THR A 255 -5.91 -8.79 0.65
N VAL A 256 -6.72 -9.75 1.10
CA VAL A 256 -6.25 -11.10 1.41
C VAL A 256 -6.47 -11.98 0.17
N ALA A 257 -5.38 -12.47 -0.40
CA ALA A 257 -5.41 -13.46 -1.47
C ALA A 257 -5.24 -14.87 -0.89
N ALA A 258 -6.04 -15.81 -1.37
CA ALA A 258 -5.88 -17.23 -1.05
C ALA A 258 -4.87 -17.85 -2.03
N GLY A 259 -3.79 -18.42 -1.50
CA GLY A 259 -2.84 -19.21 -2.27
C GLY A 259 -3.41 -20.57 -2.67
N ALA A 260 -2.78 -21.22 -3.66
CA ALA A 260 -3.18 -22.55 -4.13
C ALA A 260 -3.09 -23.64 -3.04
N ASP A 261 -2.31 -23.39 -1.99
CA ASP A 261 -2.15 -24.23 -0.81
C ASP A 261 -3.15 -23.93 0.32
N GLY A 262 -4.11 -23.03 0.07
CA GLY A 262 -5.13 -22.60 1.03
C GLY A 262 -4.64 -21.57 2.05
N ARG A 263 -3.37 -21.13 1.99
CA ARG A 263 -2.87 -20.08 2.89
C ARG A 263 -3.33 -18.71 2.42
N CYS A 264 -3.85 -17.93 3.35
CA CYS A 264 -4.24 -16.55 3.12
C CYS A 264 -3.02 -15.63 3.29
N THR A 265 -2.73 -14.81 2.29
CA THR A 265 -1.61 -13.85 2.30
C THR A 265 -2.14 -12.46 2.03
N TRP A 266 -1.67 -11.49 2.80
CA TRP A 266 -1.92 -10.08 2.51
C TRP A 266 -1.13 -9.67 1.28
N VAL A 267 -1.83 -9.12 0.30
CA VAL A 267 -1.24 -8.55 -0.91
C VAL A 267 -1.61 -7.07 -0.95
N GLY A 268 -0.72 -6.22 -1.45
CA GLY A 268 -1.00 -4.81 -1.68
C GLY A 268 -2.09 -4.60 -2.73
N SER A 269 -2.18 -3.41 -3.30
CA SER A 269 -3.18 -3.07 -4.32
C SER A 269 -3.21 -4.10 -5.46
N PRO A 270 -4.20 -5.02 -5.50
CA PRO A 270 -4.15 -6.15 -6.41
C PRO A 270 -4.41 -5.67 -7.84
N LEU A 271 -3.58 -6.11 -8.78
CA LEU A 271 -3.79 -5.89 -10.20
C LEU A 271 -4.50 -7.11 -10.80
N ARG A 272 -5.57 -6.87 -11.56
CA ARG A 272 -6.20 -7.94 -12.36
C ARG A 272 -5.39 -8.05 -13.65
N ILE A 273 -4.98 -9.27 -13.97
CA ILE A 273 -4.32 -9.58 -15.23
C ILE A 273 -5.35 -10.36 -16.04
N ASP A 274 -5.79 -9.79 -17.16
CA ASP A 274 -6.60 -10.53 -18.11
C ASP A 274 -5.67 -11.53 -18.82
N ARG A 275 -5.76 -12.81 -18.46
CA ARG A 275 -5.06 -13.86 -19.20
C ARG A 275 -5.89 -14.09 -20.46
N HIS A 276 -5.55 -13.40 -21.54
CA HIS A 276 -6.07 -13.79 -22.85
C HIS A 276 -5.71 -15.26 -23.09
N PRO A 277 -6.69 -16.12 -23.44
CA PRO A 277 -6.48 -17.53 -23.70
C PRO A 277 -5.63 -17.80 -24.95
#